data_AF-A0A7C4ZNC6-F1
#
_entry.id   AF-A0A7C4ZNC6-F1
#
_cell.length_a   1.000
_cell.length_b   1.000
_cell.length_c   1.000
_cell.angle_alpha   90.00
_cell.angle_beta   90.00
_cell.angle_gamma   90.00
#
_symmetry.space_group_name_H-M   'P 1'
#
loop_
_entity.id
_entity.type
_entity.pdbx_description
1 polymer ?
#
loop_
_entity_poly.entity_id
_entity_poly.type
_entity_poly.pdbx_seq_one_letter_code
_entity_poly.pdbx_strand_id
1 'polypeptide(L)'
;MGTYDPKRILSDYANGNITVEMAMGHTLQHLDKLYELQTVANLNRYELRGRVDTLENRLNSLQAKIDRLMAGMENSPPSSPGQ
;
A
#
# COMPACT_ATOMS: atom_id res chain seq x y z
N MET A 1 9.89 -2.74 -25.67
CA MET A 1 11.28 -3.22 -25.57
C MET A 1 11.46 -3.75 -24.16
N GLY A 2 11.68 -5.05 -24.00
CA GLY A 2 11.85 -5.66 -22.68
C GLY A 2 13.12 -5.14 -22.02
N THR A 3 13.03 -4.77 -20.74
CA THR A 3 14.18 -4.44 -19.90
C THR A 3 15.11 -5.65 -19.92
N TYR A 4 16.27 -5.50 -20.54
CA TYR A 4 17.33 -6.50 -20.47
C TYR A 4 17.60 -6.84 -19.00
N ASP A 5 17.77 -8.13 -18.70
CA ASP A 5 18.13 -8.58 -17.35
C ASP A 5 19.47 -7.91 -16.95
N PRO A 6 19.53 -7.17 -15.82
CA PRO A 6 20.77 -6.55 -15.34
C PRO A 6 21.94 -7.52 -15.25
N LYS A 7 21.69 -8.78 -14.87
CA LYS A 7 22.74 -9.80 -14.78
C LYS A 7 23.29 -10.15 -16.16
N ARG A 8 22.42 -10.19 -17.17
CA ARG A 8 22.80 -10.47 -18.55
C ARG A 8 23.60 -9.32 -19.17
N ILE A 9 23.23 -8.07 -18.88
CA ILE A 9 23.99 -6.88 -19.33
C ILE A 9 25.42 -6.92 -18.77
N LEU A 10 25.57 -7.21 -17.48
CA LEU A 10 26.89 -7.29 -16.85
C LEU A 10 27.71 -8.45 -17.41
N SER A 11 27.10 -9.61 -17.66
CA SER A 11 27.82 -10.73 -18.29
C SER A 11 28.20 -10.42 -19.74
N ASP A 12 27.33 -9.79 -20.51
CA ASP A 12 27.60 -9.42 -21.89
C ASP A 12 28.71 -8.36 -21.97
N TYR A 13 28.77 -7.43 -21.02
CA TYR A 13 29.88 -6.49 -20.90
C TYR A 13 31.19 -7.19 -20.53
N ALA A 14 31.16 -8.07 -19.51
CA ALA A 14 32.35 -8.81 -19.08
C ALA A 14 32.94 -9.72 -20.18
N ASN A 15 32.07 -10.24 -21.06
CA ASN A 15 32.47 -11.07 -22.20
C ASN A 15 32.83 -10.24 -23.45
N GLY A 16 32.72 -8.91 -23.41
CA GLY A 16 33.00 -8.03 -24.55
C GLY A 16 31.92 -8.03 -25.64
N ASN A 17 30.74 -8.59 -25.38
CA ASN A 17 29.61 -8.63 -26.31
C ASN A 17 28.94 -7.25 -26.46
N ILE A 18 29.08 -6.37 -25.46
CA ILE A 18 28.58 -4.99 -25.49
C ILE A 18 29.64 -4.02 -24.98
N THR A 19 29.59 -2.78 -25.45
CA THR A 19 30.47 -1.72 -24.96
C THR A 19 30.01 -1.20 -23.60
N VAL A 20 30.90 -0.45 -22.92
CA VAL A 20 30.56 0.19 -21.64
C VAL A 20 29.42 1.20 -21.81
N GLU A 21 29.35 1.91 -22.93
CA GLU A 21 28.28 2.87 -23.23
C GLU A 21 26.93 2.17 -23.37
N MET A 22 26.88 1.02 -24.04
CA MET A 22 25.64 0.22 -24.14
C MET A 22 25.22 -0.33 -22.77
N ALA A 23 26.16 -0.86 -21.99
CA ALA A 23 25.89 -1.33 -20.64
C ALA A 23 25.34 -0.20 -19.75
N MET A 24 25.98 0.98 -19.78
CA MET A 24 25.52 2.17 -19.06
C MET A 24 24.13 2.61 -19.52
N GLY A 25 23.88 2.65 -20.83
CA GLY A 25 22.58 2.99 -21.39
C GLY A 25 21.45 2.10 -20.85
N HIS A 26 21.69 0.79 -20.79
CA HIS A 26 20.74 -0.14 -20.19
C HIS A 26 20.56 0.07 -18.68
N THR A 27 21.64 0.34 -17.94
CA THR A 27 21.52 0.63 -16.50
C THR A 27 20.72 1.91 -16.22
N LEU A 28 20.86 2.93 -17.07
CA LEU A 28 20.07 4.17 -16.96
C LEU A 28 18.59 3.93 -17.24
N GLN A 29 18.25 3.13 -18.25
CA GLN A 29 16.86 2.72 -18.50
C GLN A 29 16.28 1.92 -17.33
N HIS A 30 17.09 1.06 -16.70
CA HIS A 30 16.65 0.33 -15.52
C HIS A 30 16.39 1.26 -14.33
N LEU A 31 17.27 2.24 -14.09
CA LEU A 31 17.09 3.25 -13.06
C LEU A 31 15.82 4.07 -13.27
N ASP A 32 15.55 4.51 -14.50
CA ASP A 32 14.32 5.23 -14.85
C ASP A 32 13.07 4.40 -14.50
N LYS A 33 13.08 3.10 -14.88
CA LYS A 33 12.00 2.19 -14.51
C LYS A 33 11.84 2.00 -13.00
N LEU A 34 12.95 1.93 -12.27
CA LEU A 34 12.90 1.85 -10.80
C LEU A 34 12.29 3.12 -10.18
N TYR A 35 12.59 4.30 -10.71
CA TYR A 35 11.98 5.56 -10.27
C TYR A 35 10.48 5.61 -10.55
N GLU A 36 10.03 5.16 -11.72
CA GLU A 36 8.61 5.05 -12.03
C GLU A 36 7.90 4.10 -11.03
N LEU A 37 8.47 2.92 -10.82
CA LEU A 37 7.92 1.92 -9.90
C LEU A 37 7.89 2.44 -8.46
N GLN A 38 8.94 3.13 -8.02
CA GLN A 38 9.01 3.74 -6.69
C GLN A 38 7.94 4.82 -6.51
N THR A 39 7.72 5.64 -7.53
CA THR A 39 6.69 6.68 -7.53
C THR A 39 5.30 6.07 -7.38
N VAL A 40 4.97 5.04 -8.18
CA VAL A 40 3.70 4.33 -8.10
C VAL A 40 3.53 3.62 -6.75
N ALA A 41 4.58 2.96 -6.25
CA ALA A 41 4.54 2.30 -4.95
C ALA A 41 4.27 3.28 -3.80
N ASN A 42 4.86 4.48 -3.85
CA ASN A 42 4.62 5.52 -2.86
C ASN A 42 3.17 6.06 -2.92
N LEU A 43 2.65 6.30 -4.12
CA LEU A 43 1.24 6.73 -4.29
C LEU A 43 0.27 5.68 -3.71
N ASN A 44 0.49 4.41 -4.04
CA ASN A 44 -0.33 3.30 -3.53
C ASN A 44 -0.28 3.21 -1.99
N ARG A 45 0.89 3.45 -1.39
CA ARG A 45 1.03 3.49 0.08
C ARG A 45 0.21 4.61 0.70
N TYR A 46 0.21 5.80 0.11
CA TYR A 46 -0.61 6.93 0.60
C TYR A 46 -2.10 6.65 0.46
N GLU A 47 -2.54 6.11 -0.67
CA GLU A 47 -3.94 5.74 -0.88
C GLU A 47 -4.39 4.68 0.13
N LEU A 48 -3.59 3.62 0.32
CA LEU A 48 -3.90 2.56 1.26
C LEU A 48 -3.98 3.09 2.69
N ARG A 49 -3.06 3.98 3.09
CA ARG A 49 -3.10 4.63 4.40
C ARG A 49 -4.39 5.43 4.59
N GLY A 50 -4.79 6.25 3.61
CA GLY A 50 -6.04 7.01 3.69
C GLY A 50 -7.29 6.11 3.79
N ARG A 51 -7.28 4.95 3.13
CA ARG A 51 -8.35 3.95 3.27
C ARG A 51 -8.40 3.35 4.67
N VAL A 52 -7.25 3.02 5.24
CA VAL A 52 -7.15 2.51 6.63
C VAL A 52 -7.66 3.55 7.62
N ASP A 53 -7.19 4.81 7.52
CA ASP A 53 -7.63 5.90 8.40
C ASP A 53 -9.17 6.10 8.32
N THR A 54 -9.74 5.99 7.12
CA THR A 54 -11.19 6.07 6.92
C THR A 54 -11.94 4.91 7.59
N LEU A 55 -11.41 3.68 7.48
CA LEU A 55 -12.01 2.50 8.11
C LEU A 55 -11.91 2.58 9.64
N GLU A 56 -10.78 3.01 10.18
CA GLU A 56 -10.59 3.22 11.62
C GLU A 56 -11.61 4.22 12.17
N ASN A 57 -11.82 5.35 11.49
CA ASN A 57 -12.82 6.34 11.89
C ASN A 57 -14.25 5.77 11.89
N ARG A 58 -14.59 4.94 10.89
CA ARG A 58 -15.89 4.27 10.82
C ARG A 58 -16.07 3.26 11.95
N LEU A 59 -15.04 2.49 12.28
CA LEU A 59 -15.06 1.55 13.40
C LEU A 59 -15.24 2.27 14.73
N ASN A 60 -14.50 3.36 14.97
CA ASN A 60 -14.65 4.17 16.18
C ASN A 60 -16.08 4.74 16.31
N SER A 61 -16.67 5.20 15.21
CA SER A 61 -18.06 5.69 15.20
C SER A 61 -19.07 4.57 15.51
N LEU A 62 -18.86 3.37 14.95
CA LEU A 62 -19.71 2.22 15.23
C LEU A 62 -19.58 1.78 16.69
N GLN A 63 -18.37 1.72 17.22
CA GLN A 63 -18.13 1.38 18.62
C GLN A 63 -18.87 2.33 19.56
N ALA A 64 -18.75 3.64 19.33
CA ALA A 64 -19.46 4.64 20.13
C ALA A 64 -21.00 4.50 20.08
N LYS A 65 -21.55 4.05 18.94
CA LYS A 65 -22.99 3.78 18.82
C LYS A 65 -23.39 2.52 19.60
N ILE A 66 -22.58 1.46 19.53
CA ILE A 66 -22.79 0.24 20.30
C ILE A 66 -22.75 0.54 21.80
N ASP A 67 -21.75 1.30 22.27
CA ASP A 67 -21.62 1.67 23.68
C ASP A 67 -22.86 2.43 24.18
N ARG A 68 -23.40 3.35 23.37
CA ARG A 68 -24.65 4.06 23.69
C ARG A 68 -25.86 3.13 23.75
N LEU A 69 -25.96 2.16 22.84
CA LEU A 69 -27.05 1.19 22.86
C LEU A 69 -26.96 0.30 24.11
N MET A 70 -25.76 -0.20 24.44
CA MET A 70 -25.54 -1.00 25.64
C MET A 70 -25.89 -0.23 26.91
N ALA A 71 -25.43 1.02 27.03
CA ALA A 71 -25.78 1.88 28.16
C ALA A 71 -27.29 2.14 28.24
N GLY A 72 -27.98 2.30 27.11
CA GLY A 72 -29.44 2.44 27.08
C GLY A 72 -30.17 1.19 27.56
N MET A 73 -29.69 0.00 27.18
CA MET A 73 -30.25 -1.27 27.66
C MET A 73 -30.01 -1.49 29.16
N GLU A 74 -28.82 -1.19 29.66
CA GLU A 74 -28.50 -1.28 31.09
C GLU A 74 -29.32 -0.31 31.95
N ASN A 75 -29.63 0.88 31.41
CA ASN A 75 -30.45 1.88 32.10
C ASN A 75 -31.96 1.71 31.86
N SER A 76 -32.38 0.68 31.13
CA SER A 76 -33.81 0.38 30.96
C SER A 76 -34.36 -0.22 32.27
N PRO A 77 -35.36 0.39 32.92
CA PRO A 77 -35.91 -0.14 34.16
C PRO A 77 -36.49 -1.54 33.91
N PRO A 78 -36.46 -2.45 34.90
CA PRO A 78 -37.12 -3.74 34.77
C PRO A 78 -38.59 -3.49 34.48
N SER A 79 -39.09 -4.07 33.38
CA SER A 79 -40.51 -4.09 33.06
C SER A 79 -41.24 -4.62 34.30
N SER A 80 -41.97 -3.74 35.00
CA SER A 80 -42.78 -4.15 36.15
C SER A 80 -43.67 -5.32 35.74
N PRO A 81 -43.55 -6.51 36.35
CA PRO A 81 -44.49 -7.58 36.09
C PRO A 81 -45.75 -7.29 36.91
N GLY A 82 -46.83 -6.94 36.21
CA GLY A 82 -48.20 -7.01 36.73
C GLY A 82 -48.78 -5.70 37.25
N GLN A 83 -49.82 -5.23 36.56
CA GLN A 83 -51.19 -5.17 37.07
C GLN A 83 -52.18 -5.04 35.92
#